data_AF-A0A673FUV6-F1
#
_entry.id   AF-A0A673FUV6-F1
#
_cell.length_a   1.000
_cell.length_b   1.000
_cell.length_c   1.000
_cell.angle_alpha   90.00
_cell.angle_beta   90.00
_cell.angle_gamma   90.00
#
_symmetry.space_group_name_H-M   'P 1'
#
loop_
_entity.id
_entity.type
_entity.pdbx_description
1 polymer ?
#
loop_
_entity_poly.entity_id
_entity_poly.type
_entity_poly.pdbx_seq_one_letter_code
_entity_poly.pdbx_strand_id
1 'polypeptide(L)'
;STVQRFGFKPVMLIVILYFAIFNEAVCDLFQRFGSALVPWGSLQLKQKQYAKDFQPIDPDCQCPTCRRHSRAYLHALFKSDTAALHHITIHNISYQLTLMRSARQSIIEQRFPEFVKAFMKRMFASREQYPSWAVEALRSVNIHVS
;
A
#
# COMPACT_ATOMS: atom_id res chain seq x y z
N SER A 1 -19.90 -32.41 3.97
CA SER A 1 -19.51 -31.32 3.06
C SER A 1 -18.66 -30.35 3.84
N THR A 2 -17.35 -30.63 3.80
CA THR A 2 -16.41 -30.39 4.89
C THR A 2 -15.35 -29.39 4.42
N VAL A 3 -15.66 -28.09 4.51
CA VAL A 3 -14.67 -27.01 4.40
C VAL A 3 -14.90 -26.02 5.53
N GLN A 4 -14.95 -26.56 6.74
CA GLN A 4 -14.90 -25.84 8.00
C GLN A 4 -13.49 -26.10 8.57
N ARG A 5 -12.45 -25.56 7.93
CA ARG A 5 -11.05 -25.72 8.36
C ARG A 5 -10.19 -24.70 7.64
N PHE A 6 -10.30 -23.43 8.04
CA PHE A 6 -9.19 -22.49 8.23
C PHE A 6 -9.86 -21.25 8.82
N GLY A 7 -9.71 -21.05 10.14
CA GLY A 7 -10.03 -19.78 10.76
C GLY A 7 -9.14 -18.70 10.14
N PHE A 8 -9.67 -17.98 9.15
CA PHE A 8 -9.01 -16.83 8.54
C PHE A 8 -8.84 -15.78 9.64
N LYS A 9 -7.64 -15.73 10.25
CA LYS A 9 -7.29 -14.65 11.17
C LYS A 9 -7.45 -13.32 10.42
N PRO A 10 -8.03 -12.26 11.00
CA PRO A 10 -8.23 -10.97 10.32
C PRO A 10 -6.94 -10.40 9.69
N VAL A 11 -5.78 -10.68 10.31
CA VAL A 11 -4.45 -10.37 9.75
C VAL A 11 -4.23 -11.04 8.40
N MET A 12 -4.60 -12.31 8.27
CA MET A 12 -4.47 -13.08 7.04
C MET A 12 -5.40 -12.55 5.95
N LEU A 13 -6.57 -12.03 6.33
CA LEU A 13 -7.44 -11.33 5.37
C LEU A 13 -6.82 -10.03 4.89
N ILE A 14 -6.17 -9.22 5.74
CA ILE A 14 -5.41 -8.06 5.24
C ILE A 14 -4.21 -8.48 4.41
N VAL A 15 -3.47 -9.51 4.82
CA VAL A 15 -2.34 -10.00 4.03
C VAL A 15 -2.82 -10.53 2.69
N ILE A 16 -3.99 -11.16 2.60
CA ILE A 16 -4.56 -11.68 1.34
C ILE A 16 -5.22 -10.56 0.54
N LEU A 17 -5.96 -9.62 1.15
CA LEU A 17 -6.51 -8.45 0.47
C LEU A 17 -5.38 -7.55 -0.03
N TYR A 18 -4.33 -7.35 0.77
CA TYR A 18 -3.12 -6.67 0.35
C TYR A 18 -2.43 -7.47 -0.76
N PHE A 19 -2.13 -8.75 -0.55
CA PHE A 19 -1.51 -9.60 -1.56
C PHE A 19 -2.38 -9.80 -2.80
N ALA A 20 -3.70 -9.59 -2.77
CA ALA A 20 -4.60 -9.68 -3.92
C ALA A 20 -4.82 -8.32 -4.61
N ILE A 21 -4.95 -7.21 -3.87
CA ILE A 21 -4.93 -5.82 -4.40
C ILE A 21 -3.56 -5.57 -5.05
N PHE A 22 -2.52 -6.11 -4.43
CA PHE A 22 -1.13 -5.95 -4.82
C PHE A 22 -0.54 -7.26 -5.39
N ASN A 23 -1.31 -8.26 -5.87
CA ASN A 23 -0.69 -9.50 -6.41
C ASN A 23 -0.08 -9.28 -7.78
N GLU A 24 -0.69 -8.42 -8.60
CA GLU A 24 0.04 -7.86 -9.73
C GLU A 24 1.31 -7.16 -9.22
N ALA A 25 1.26 -6.58 -8.01
CA ALA A 25 2.34 -5.81 -7.44
C ALA A 25 3.42 -6.57 -6.63
N VAL A 26 3.23 -7.83 -6.24
CA VAL A 26 4.28 -8.68 -5.67
C VAL A 26 5.14 -9.27 -6.79
N CYS A 27 4.52 -9.61 -7.93
CA CYS A 27 5.26 -9.69 -9.19
C CYS A 27 5.89 -8.34 -9.55
N ASP A 28 5.27 -7.20 -9.23
CA ASP A 28 5.90 -5.88 -9.42
C ASP A 28 7.01 -5.51 -8.43
N LEU A 29 7.22 -6.24 -7.34
CA LEU A 29 8.48 -6.09 -6.61
C LEU A 29 9.67 -6.45 -7.55
N PHE A 30 9.42 -7.34 -8.53
CA PHE A 30 10.33 -7.68 -9.61
C PHE A 30 10.02 -6.96 -10.95
N GLN A 31 8.79 -6.47 -11.21
CA GLN A 31 8.40 -5.82 -12.49
C GLN A 31 8.26 -4.28 -12.47
N ARG A 32 8.05 -3.60 -11.31
CA ARG A 32 8.04 -2.12 -11.18
C ARG A 32 9.33 -1.60 -10.58
N PHE A 33 10.38 -1.59 -11.39
CA PHE A 33 11.55 -0.74 -11.17
C PHE A 33 11.10 0.74 -11.17
N GLY A 34 10.76 1.32 -9.99
CA GLY A 34 10.51 2.75 -9.81
C GLY A 34 9.09 3.20 -9.47
N SER A 35 8.24 2.32 -8.93
CA SER A 35 6.95 2.73 -8.33
C SER A 35 7.02 2.77 -6.80
N ALA A 36 6.65 3.89 -6.21
CA ALA A 36 6.62 4.11 -4.77
C ALA A 36 5.20 3.91 -4.22
N LEU A 37 5.04 3.07 -3.19
CA LEU A 37 3.75 2.81 -2.55
C LEU A 37 3.32 4.01 -1.70
N VAL A 38 2.05 4.39 -1.80
CA VAL A 38 1.48 5.49 -1.00
C VAL A 38 0.08 5.10 -0.52
N PRO A 39 -0.45 5.73 0.55
CA PRO A 39 -1.80 5.42 1.06
C PRO A 39 -2.92 5.54 0.02
N TRP A 40 -2.71 6.36 -1.02
CA TRP A 40 -3.64 6.63 -2.11
C TRP A 40 -3.28 5.92 -3.42
N GLY A 41 -2.49 4.84 -3.36
CA GLY A 41 -2.14 4.02 -4.52
C GLY A 41 -0.63 3.87 -4.72
N SER A 42 -0.15 4.22 -5.91
CA SER A 42 1.27 4.12 -6.24
C SER A 42 1.73 5.28 -7.10
N LEU A 43 2.92 5.81 -6.82
CA LEU A 43 3.54 6.91 -7.56
C LEU A 43 4.63 6.37 -8.48
N GLN A 44 4.48 6.59 -9.79
CA GLN A 44 5.51 6.28 -10.77
C GLN A 44 6.50 7.45 -10.87
N LEU A 45 7.53 7.48 -10.02
CA LEU A 45 8.45 8.63 -9.93
C LEU A 45 9.30 8.88 -11.20
N LYS A 46 9.29 7.95 -12.15
CA LYS A 46 9.86 8.15 -13.50
C LYS A 46 9.06 9.13 -14.36
N GLN A 47 7.80 9.40 -14.04
CA GLN A 47 6.96 10.32 -14.82
C GLN A 47 7.44 11.77 -14.70
N LYS A 48 7.35 12.52 -15.80
CA LYS A 48 7.83 13.91 -15.90
C LYS A 48 7.15 14.87 -14.91
N GLN A 49 5.93 14.57 -14.48
CA GLN A 49 5.18 15.39 -13.52
C GLN A 49 5.92 15.56 -12.19
N TYR A 50 6.75 14.59 -11.79
CA TYR A 50 7.51 14.64 -10.54
C TYR A 50 8.84 15.40 -10.67
N ALA A 51 9.26 15.82 -11.87
CA ALA A 51 10.56 16.46 -12.09
C ALA A 51 10.74 17.79 -11.35
N LYS A 52 9.65 18.46 -10.99
CA LYS A 52 9.63 19.73 -10.23
C LYS A 52 8.82 19.63 -8.94
N ASP A 53 8.53 18.40 -8.48
CA ASP A 53 7.79 18.16 -7.25
C ASP A 53 8.79 17.98 -6.08
N PHE A 54 8.93 19.03 -5.25
CA PHE A 54 9.85 19.03 -4.12
C PHE A 54 9.26 18.40 -2.84
N GLN A 55 8.06 17.82 -2.90
CA GLN A 55 7.47 17.11 -1.76
C GLN A 55 8.14 15.74 -1.54
N PRO A 56 8.12 15.20 -0.31
CA PRO A 56 8.50 13.80 -0.07
C PRO A 56 7.53 12.84 -0.76
N ILE A 57 7.90 11.56 -0.90
CA ILE A 57 7.00 10.54 -1.49
C ILE A 57 5.67 10.54 -0.74
N ASP A 58 5.74 10.43 0.57
CA ASP A 58 4.60 10.48 1.50
C ASP A 58 4.99 11.35 2.71
N PRO A 59 4.28 12.46 2.98
CA PRO A 59 4.59 13.35 4.10
C PRO A 59 4.39 12.70 5.47
N ASP A 60 3.55 11.68 5.58
CA ASP A 60 3.31 10.96 6.84
C ASP A 60 4.32 9.82 7.05
N CYS A 61 5.12 9.49 6.03
CA CYS A 61 6.08 8.41 6.10
C CYS A 61 7.39 8.85 6.77
N GLN A 62 7.79 8.13 7.81
CA GLN A 62 8.98 8.42 8.60
C GLN A 62 10.25 7.72 8.09
N CYS A 63 10.24 7.11 6.91
CA CYS A 63 11.40 6.38 6.41
C CYS A 63 12.59 7.32 6.09
N PRO A 64 13.83 6.80 6.07
CA PRO A 64 15.01 7.60 5.74
C PRO A 64 14.91 8.31 4.39
N THR A 65 14.24 7.70 3.41
CA THR A 65 14.03 8.28 2.08
C THR A 65 13.13 9.51 2.14
N CYS A 66 11.93 9.40 2.72
CA CYS A 66 10.98 10.51 2.81
C CYS A 66 11.48 11.67 3.67
N ARG A 67 12.35 11.41 4.66
CA ARG A 67 12.94 12.46 5.50
C ARG A 67 14.04 13.26 4.80
N ARG A 68 14.69 12.72 3.77
CA ARG A 68 15.90 13.31 3.16
C ARG A 68 15.73 13.69 1.69
N HIS A 69 14.80 13.06 0.98
CA HIS A 69 14.71 13.16 -0.47
C HIS A 69 13.30 13.54 -0.92
N SER A 70 13.24 14.45 -1.89
CA SER A 70 12.00 14.82 -2.58
C SER A 70 11.73 13.91 -3.77
N ARG A 71 10.49 13.94 -4.27
CA ARG A 71 10.07 13.24 -5.50
C ARG A 71 10.88 13.70 -6.71
N ALA A 72 11.18 14.99 -6.83
CA ALA A 72 12.03 15.56 -7.88
C ALA A 72 13.47 15.04 -7.82
N TYR A 73 14.05 14.95 -6.61
CA TYR A 73 15.37 14.38 -6.44
C TYR A 73 15.40 12.91 -6.89
N LEU A 74 14.40 12.12 -6.47
CA LEU A 74 14.29 10.71 -6.86
C LEU A 74 14.07 10.56 -8.38
N HIS A 75 13.24 11.42 -8.99
CA HIS A 75 13.03 11.47 -10.44
C HIS A 75 14.35 11.73 -11.20
N ALA A 76 15.15 12.69 -10.73
CA ALA A 76 16.46 12.97 -11.32
C ALA A 76 17.42 11.79 -11.13
N LEU A 77 17.45 11.21 -9.93
CA LEU A 77 18.31 10.08 -9.59
C LEU A 77 18.01 8.84 -10.44
N PHE A 78 16.73 8.60 -10.79
CA PHE A 78 16.35 7.52 -11.71
C PHE A 78 17.01 7.60 -13.10
N LYS A 79 17.49 8.77 -13.52
CA LYS A 79 18.17 8.95 -14.80
C LYS A 79 19.68 8.70 -14.72
N SER A 80 20.26 8.82 -13.52
CA SER A 80 21.71 8.83 -13.33
C SER A 80 22.25 7.67 -12.51
N ASP A 81 21.42 7.04 -11.66
CA ASP A 81 21.90 6.05 -10.69
C ASP A 81 20.83 4.98 -10.34
N THR A 82 21.30 3.76 -10.14
CA THR A 82 20.53 2.64 -9.58
C THR A 82 20.22 2.83 -8.09
N ALA A 83 20.90 3.74 -7.38
CA ALA A 83 20.59 4.13 -6.01
C ALA A 83 19.12 4.57 -5.83
N ALA A 84 18.49 5.11 -6.88
CA ALA A 84 17.06 5.44 -6.87
C ALA A 84 16.18 4.24 -6.49
N LEU A 85 16.50 3.05 -7.01
CA LEU A 85 15.76 1.83 -6.70
C LEU A 85 15.90 1.44 -5.23
N HIS A 86 17.08 1.57 -4.66
CA HIS A 86 17.32 1.30 -3.23
C HIS A 86 16.45 2.20 -2.34
N HIS A 87 16.37 3.50 -2.66
CA HIS A 87 15.52 4.44 -1.94
C HIS A 87 14.03 4.09 -2.01
N ILE A 88 13.55 3.64 -3.17
CA ILE A 88 12.17 3.18 -3.34
C ILE A 88 11.90 1.89 -2.56
N THR A 89 12.83 0.93 -2.60
CA THR A 89 12.71 -0.31 -1.84
C THR A 89 12.62 -0.02 -0.34
N ILE A 90 13.48 0.85 0.19
CA ILE A 90 13.44 1.27 1.61
C ILE A 90 12.08 1.88 1.97
N HIS A 91 11.57 2.79 1.13
CA HIS A 91 10.27 3.42 1.32
C HIS A 91 9.13 2.38 1.30
N ASN A 92 9.10 1.52 0.29
CA ASN A 92 8.06 0.52 0.10
C ASN A 92 8.02 -0.48 1.27
N ILE A 93 9.18 -0.97 1.72
CA ILE A 93 9.28 -1.85 2.90
C ILE A 93 8.79 -1.11 4.15
N SER A 94 9.21 0.14 4.36
CA SER A 94 8.78 0.93 5.52
C SER A 94 7.27 1.16 5.54
N TYR A 95 6.68 1.47 4.38
CA TYR A 95 5.23 1.63 4.23
C TYR A 95 4.51 0.32 4.58
N GLN A 96 4.96 -0.81 4.02
CA GLN A 96 4.39 -2.13 4.29
C GLN A 96 4.43 -2.51 5.76
N LEU A 97 5.59 -2.34 6.41
CA LEU A 97 5.75 -2.62 7.83
C LEU A 97 4.81 -1.74 8.68
N THR A 98 4.65 -0.47 8.32
CA THR A 98 3.76 0.46 9.02
C THR A 98 2.28 0.09 8.85
N LEU A 99 1.90 -0.31 7.64
CA LEU A 99 0.55 -0.77 7.34
C LEU A 99 0.22 -2.05 8.13
N MET A 100 1.12 -3.03 8.15
CA MET A 100 0.93 -4.28 8.90
C MET A 100 0.89 -4.05 10.41
N ARG A 101 1.69 -3.12 10.94
CA ARG A 101 1.62 -2.72 12.35
C ARG A 101 0.29 -2.08 12.69
N SER A 102 -0.19 -1.16 11.86
CA SER A 102 -1.47 -0.47 12.06
C SER A 102 -2.65 -1.44 12.00
N ALA A 103 -2.62 -2.37 11.03
CA ALA A 103 -3.56 -3.47 10.92
C ALA A 103 -3.57 -4.33 12.18
N ARG A 104 -2.40 -4.79 12.63
CA ARG A 104 -2.26 -5.58 13.86
C ARG A 104 -2.82 -4.83 15.08
N GLN A 105 -2.51 -3.55 15.20
CA GLN A 105 -2.99 -2.72 16.31
C GLN A 105 -4.52 -2.59 16.30
N SER A 106 -5.13 -2.39 15.12
CA SER A 106 -6.59 -2.33 15.00
C SER A 106 -7.30 -3.62 15.42
N ILE A 107 -6.66 -4.78 15.27
CA ILE A 107 -7.20 -6.07 15.73
C ILE A 107 -7.14 -6.16 17.25
N ILE A 108 -6.01 -5.77 17.84
CA ILE A 108 -5.83 -5.75 19.30
C ILE A 108 -6.86 -4.82 19.95
N GLU A 109 -7.11 -3.68 19.32
CA GLU A 109 -8.07 -2.67 19.78
C GLU A 109 -9.51 -2.95 19.31
N GLN A 110 -9.78 -4.11 18.71
CA GLN A 110 -11.10 -4.53 18.23
C GLN A 110 -11.79 -3.56 17.25
N ARG A 111 -11.03 -2.70 16.58
CA ARG A 111 -11.48 -1.69 15.60
C ARG A 111 -11.01 -1.96 14.17
N PHE A 112 -10.89 -3.24 13.84
CA PHE A 112 -10.41 -3.69 12.54
C PHE A 112 -11.35 -3.32 11.38
N PRO A 113 -12.69 -3.45 11.50
CA PRO A 113 -13.61 -3.03 10.44
C PRO A 113 -13.43 -1.54 10.07
N GLU A 114 -13.22 -0.67 11.06
CA GLU A 114 -13.00 0.76 10.89
C GLU A 114 -11.68 1.02 10.16
N PHE A 115 -10.63 0.29 10.53
CA PHE A 115 -9.33 0.35 9.84
C PHE A 115 -9.47 0.01 8.35
N VAL A 116 -10.19 -1.07 8.02
CA VAL A 116 -10.39 -1.48 6.63
C VAL A 116 -11.21 -0.44 5.85
N LYS A 117 -12.29 0.08 6.43
CA LYS A 117 -13.09 1.15 5.80
C LYS A 117 -12.24 2.39 5.51
N ALA A 118 -11.42 2.80 6.48
CA ALA A 118 -10.51 3.93 6.32
C ALA A 118 -9.44 3.65 5.26
N PHE A 119 -8.89 2.43 5.20
CA PHE A 119 -7.94 2.03 4.18
C PHE A 119 -8.54 2.07 2.77
N MET A 120 -9.72 1.47 2.56
CA MET A 120 -10.41 1.46 1.27
C MET A 120 -10.73 2.88 0.80
N LYS A 121 -11.19 3.75 1.71
CA LYS A 121 -11.49 5.16 1.41
C LYS A 121 -10.24 5.97 1.04
N ARG A 122 -9.07 5.62 1.59
CA ARG A 122 -7.81 6.27 1.23
C ARG A 122 -7.26 5.76 -0.10
N MET A 123 -7.37 4.46 -0.35
CA MET A 123 -6.80 3.80 -1.52
C MET A 123 -7.55 4.11 -2.81
N PHE A 124 -8.89 4.20 -2.76
CA PHE A 124 -9.71 4.46 -3.92
C PHE A 124 -10.47 5.79 -3.75
N ALA A 125 -10.50 6.60 -4.81
CA ALA A 125 -11.08 7.94 -4.76
C ALA A 125 -12.60 7.93 -4.61
N SER A 126 -13.28 6.92 -5.18
CA SER A 126 -14.72 6.72 -5.06
C SER A 126 -15.07 5.28 -4.74
N ARG A 127 -16.29 5.07 -4.21
CA ARG A 127 -16.80 3.74 -3.88
C ARG A 127 -17.09 2.89 -5.11
N GLU A 128 -17.38 3.50 -6.27
CA GLU A 128 -17.58 2.76 -7.51
C GLU A 128 -16.28 2.12 -8.02
N GLN A 129 -15.11 2.65 -7.61
CA GLN A 129 -13.80 2.10 -7.97
C GLN A 129 -13.40 0.90 -7.11
N TYR A 130 -14.21 0.51 -6.12
CA TYR A 130 -13.89 -0.64 -5.28
C TYR A 130 -13.97 -1.94 -6.10
N PRO A 131 -12.91 -2.75 -6.14
CA PRO A 131 -12.96 -4.01 -6.87
C PRO A 131 -13.99 -4.97 -6.26
N SER A 132 -14.80 -5.60 -7.12
CA SER A 132 -15.90 -6.49 -6.72
C SER A 132 -15.45 -7.61 -5.79
N TRP A 133 -14.31 -8.24 -6.12
CA TRP A 133 -13.72 -9.31 -5.32
C TRP A 133 -13.36 -8.87 -3.90
N ALA A 134 -12.92 -7.61 -3.72
CA ALA A 134 -12.52 -7.10 -2.40
C ALA A 134 -13.76 -6.82 -1.54
N VAL A 135 -14.82 -6.27 -2.16
CA VAL A 135 -16.10 -6.06 -1.49
C VAL A 135 -16.70 -7.40 -1.06
N GLU A 136 -16.64 -8.42 -1.92
CA GLU A 136 -17.14 -9.77 -1.62
C GLU A 136 -16.37 -10.43 -0.48
N ALA A 137 -15.03 -10.38 -0.52
CA ALA A 137 -14.17 -10.89 0.55
C ALA A 137 -14.46 -10.21 1.89
N LEU A 138 -14.67 -8.89 1.91
CA LEU A 138 -15.03 -8.15 3.12
C LEU A 138 -16.41 -8.52 3.65
N ARG A 139 -17.40 -8.74 2.76
CA ARG A 139 -18.73 -9.22 3.17
C ARG A 139 -18.67 -10.59 3.83
N SER A 140 -17.81 -11.50 3.34
CA SER A 140 -17.65 -12.84 3.92
C SER A 140 -17.24 -12.85 5.40
N VAL A 141 -16.60 -11.77 5.86
CA VAL A 141 -16.16 -11.57 7.25
C VAL A 141 -17.01 -10.54 8.00
N ASN A 142 -18.22 -10.26 7.49
CA ASN A 142 -19.18 -9.32 8.07
C ASN A 142 -18.67 -7.86 8.16
N ILE A 143 -17.79 -7.46 7.24
CA ILE A 143 -17.30 -6.07 7.11
C ILE A 143 -18.01 -5.40 5.92
N HIS A 144 -18.89 -4.46 6.23
CA HIS A 144 -19.61 -3.69 5.22
C HIS A 144 -18.90 -2.37 4.90
N VAL A 145 -18.30 -2.30 3.72
CA VAL A 145 -17.77 -1.08 3.12
C VAL A 145 -18.88 -0.39 2.31
N SER A 146 -19.84 0.21 3.01
CA SER A 146 -20.92 1.03 2.42
C SER A 146 -20.40 2.37 1.92
#